data_AF-A0A7S8EUF2-F1
#
_entry.id   AF-A0A7S8EUF2-F1
#
_cell.length_a   1.000
_cell.length_b   1.000
_cell.length_c   1.000
_cell.angle_alpha   90.00
_cell.angle_beta   90.00
_cell.angle_gamma   90.00
#
_symmetry.space_group_name_H-M   'P 1'
#
loop_
_entity.id
_entity.type
_entity.pdbx_description
1 polymer ?
#
loop_
_entity_poly.entity_id
_entity_poly.type
_entity_poly.pdbx_seq_one_letter_code
_entity_poly.pdbx_strand_id
1 'polypeptide(L)'
;MPSFDRKIAFAAICAISALMLPFPVSAAPSTAKGQISVGQVMEMIAKADSSAIARQTLVAYVAGVGETAGAIADTIGKRARGVSCKSPFRLDAASVRTALETAAPSQASWSQTPATPLIVADMVKRAGCRAED
;
A
#
# COMPACT_ATOMS: atom_id res chain seq x y z
N MET A 1 -48.56 -36.76 -21.64
CA MET A 1 -48.43 -35.82 -20.51
C MET A 1 -47.10 -36.10 -19.83
N PRO A 2 -46.11 -35.19 -19.90
CA PRO A 2 -44.75 -35.42 -19.43
C PRO A 2 -44.58 -34.99 -17.97
N SER A 3 -43.96 -35.83 -17.14
CA SER A 3 -43.58 -35.50 -15.76
C SER A 3 -42.17 -34.92 -15.72
N PHE A 4 -42.08 -33.59 -15.77
CA PHE A 4 -40.84 -32.81 -15.83
C PHE A 4 -40.40 -32.25 -14.46
N ASP A 5 -40.94 -32.75 -13.35
CA ASP A 5 -40.79 -32.06 -12.06
C ASP A 5 -39.59 -32.50 -11.19
N ARG A 6 -38.84 -33.53 -11.57
CA ARG A 6 -37.78 -34.09 -10.69
C ARG A 6 -36.35 -33.60 -10.99
N LYS A 7 -36.16 -32.60 -11.85
CA LYS A 7 -34.82 -32.07 -12.20
C LYS A 7 -34.56 -30.64 -11.71
N ILE A 8 -35.57 -29.97 -11.16
CA ILE A 8 -35.47 -28.52 -10.83
C ILE A 8 -34.90 -28.29 -9.43
N ALA A 9 -34.92 -29.29 -8.54
CA ALA A 9 -34.48 -29.12 -7.15
C ALA A 9 -32.96 -29.08 -6.94
N PHE A 10 -32.14 -29.59 -7.88
CA PHE A 10 -30.67 -29.59 -7.73
C PHE A 10 -29.96 -28.42 -8.43
N ALA A 11 -30.66 -27.67 -9.29
CA ALA A 11 -30.05 -26.54 -9.99
C ALA A 11 -30.08 -25.23 -9.17
N ALA A 12 -30.92 -25.16 -8.14
CA ALA A 12 -31.12 -23.92 -7.37
C ALA A 12 -30.10 -23.69 -6.25
N ILE A 13 -29.37 -24.72 -5.81
CA ILE A 13 -28.43 -24.60 -4.67
C ILE A 13 -27.04 -24.06 -5.11
N CYS A 14 -26.68 -24.17 -6.39
CA CYS A 14 -25.39 -23.68 -6.88
C CYS A 14 -25.37 -22.18 -7.24
N ALA A 15 -26.50 -21.48 -7.21
CA ALA A 15 -26.60 -20.10 -7.71
C ALA A 15 -26.31 -19.01 -6.67
N ILE A 16 -26.07 -19.34 -5.39
CA ILE A 16 -25.80 -18.35 -4.32
C ILE A 16 -24.29 -18.22 -4.03
N SER A 17 -23.42 -18.97 -4.72
CA SER A 17 -21.95 -18.88 -4.50
C SER A 17 -21.26 -17.76 -5.31
N ALA A 18 -21.99 -17.06 -6.17
CA ALA A 18 -21.43 -16.01 -7.02
C ALA A 18 -21.85 -14.63 -6.52
N LEU A 19 -21.07 -14.02 -5.60
CA LEU A 19 -20.61 -12.61 -5.68
C LEU A 19 -19.83 -12.13 -4.42
N MET A 20 -18.93 -12.92 -3.85
CA MET A 20 -17.87 -12.34 -2.99
C MET A 20 -16.72 -11.86 -3.89
N LEU A 21 -16.98 -10.83 -4.71
CA LEU A 21 -15.91 -10.14 -5.42
C LEU A 21 -15.00 -9.49 -4.37
N PRO A 22 -13.67 -9.69 -4.40
CA PRO A 22 -12.78 -8.96 -3.52
C PRO A 22 -12.90 -7.47 -3.87
N PHE A 23 -13.55 -6.70 -3.01
CA PHE A 23 -13.53 -5.25 -3.14
C PHE A 23 -12.07 -4.78 -3.03
N PRO A 24 -11.60 -3.90 -3.92
CA PRO A 24 -10.27 -3.33 -3.78
C PRO A 24 -10.24 -2.55 -2.47
N VAL A 25 -9.50 -3.06 -1.48
CA VAL A 25 -9.31 -2.35 -0.22
C VAL A 25 -8.26 -1.27 -0.44
N SER A 26 -8.72 -0.08 -0.78
CA SER A 26 -7.88 1.11 -0.84
C SER A 26 -7.83 1.78 0.53
N ALA A 27 -6.63 2.20 0.95
CA ALA A 27 -6.49 3.09 2.09
C ALA A 27 -7.16 4.44 1.74
N ALA A 28 -8.33 4.71 2.33
CA ALA A 28 -9.00 5.99 2.13
C ALA A 28 -8.10 7.12 2.63
N PRO A 29 -8.05 8.28 1.95
CA PRO A 29 -7.36 9.45 2.47
C PRO A 29 -7.81 9.81 3.88
N SER A 30 -6.87 10.15 4.76
CA SER A 30 -7.16 10.47 6.17
C SER A 30 -6.67 11.84 6.62
N THR A 31 -5.93 12.56 5.79
CA THR A 31 -5.55 13.96 6.03
C THR A 31 -6.54 14.91 5.34
N ALA A 32 -6.61 16.16 5.81
CA ALA A 32 -7.46 17.19 5.19
C ALA A 32 -7.12 17.48 3.71
N LYS A 33 -5.91 17.12 3.25
CA LYS A 33 -5.44 17.32 1.87
C LYS A 33 -5.61 16.09 0.98
N GLY A 34 -6.31 15.06 1.43
CA GLY A 34 -6.55 13.87 0.62
C GLY A 34 -5.35 12.91 0.56
N GLN A 35 -4.40 12.99 1.49
CA GLN A 35 -3.30 12.03 1.63
C GLN A 35 -3.59 10.99 2.72
N ILE A 36 -2.92 9.84 2.61
CA ILE A 36 -2.86 8.83 3.68
C ILE A 36 -1.94 9.35 4.79
N SER A 37 -2.44 9.38 6.02
CA SER A 37 -1.68 9.89 7.17
C SER A 37 -0.73 8.87 7.77
N VAL A 38 0.25 9.34 8.54
CA VAL A 38 1.12 8.49 9.37
C VAL A 38 0.30 7.61 10.30
N GLY A 39 -0.73 8.18 10.95
CA GLY A 39 -1.58 7.45 11.89
C GLY A 39 -2.27 6.26 11.24
N GLN A 40 -2.80 6.43 10.03
CA GLN A 40 -3.44 5.36 9.28
C GLN A 40 -2.47 4.23 8.90
N VAL A 41 -1.24 4.57 8.46
CA VAL A 41 -0.23 3.55 8.14
C VAL A 41 0.22 2.81 9.39
N MET A 42 0.43 3.52 10.50
CA MET A 42 0.79 2.91 11.78
C MET A 42 -0.33 2.01 12.33
N GLU A 43 -1.60 2.38 12.14
CA GLU A 43 -2.74 1.53 12.46
C GLU A 43 -2.77 0.26 11.61
N MET A 44 -2.56 0.37 10.29
CA MET A 44 -2.48 -0.79 9.40
C MET A 44 -1.35 -1.73 9.81
N ILE A 45 -0.18 -1.18 10.16
CA ILE A 45 0.96 -1.94 10.69
C ILE A 45 0.62 -2.64 12.00
N ALA A 46 -0.05 -1.95 12.93
CA ALA A 46 -0.42 -2.52 14.23
C ALA A 46 -1.45 -3.66 14.10
N LYS A 47 -2.34 -3.58 13.10
CA LYS A 47 -3.39 -4.56 12.86
C LYS A 47 -3.00 -5.66 11.87
N ALA A 48 -1.82 -5.61 11.25
CA ALA A 48 -1.44 -6.53 10.18
C ALA A 48 -1.45 -8.02 10.60
N ASP A 49 -1.13 -8.32 11.86
CA ASP A 49 -1.11 -9.70 12.36
C ASP A 49 -2.50 -10.22 12.75
N SER A 50 -3.43 -9.32 13.08
CA SER A 50 -4.77 -9.65 13.58
C SER A 50 -5.90 -9.40 12.56
N SER A 51 -5.61 -8.73 11.45
CA SER A 51 -6.58 -8.39 10.40
C SER A 51 -5.99 -8.64 9.02
N ALA A 52 -6.54 -9.64 8.31
CA ALA A 52 -6.17 -9.93 6.93
C ALA A 52 -6.39 -8.71 6.00
N ILE A 53 -7.44 -7.95 6.26
CA ILE A 53 -7.76 -6.72 5.53
C ILE A 53 -6.64 -5.70 5.75
N ALA A 54 -6.28 -5.38 7.01
CA ALA A 54 -5.22 -4.42 7.31
C ALA A 54 -3.88 -4.83 6.70
N ARG A 55 -3.54 -6.13 6.75
CA ARG A 55 -2.35 -6.68 6.12
C ARG A 55 -2.35 -6.48 4.60
N GLN A 56 -3.45 -6.81 3.93
CA GLN A 56 -3.58 -6.66 2.48
C GLN A 56 -3.54 -5.19 2.07
N THR A 57 -4.20 -4.30 2.81
CA THR A 57 -4.14 -2.84 2.56
C THR A 57 -2.74 -2.31 2.73
N LEU A 58 -2.04 -2.73 3.79
CA LEU A 58 -0.65 -2.33 4.03
C LEU A 58 0.26 -2.79 2.90
N VAL A 59 0.16 -4.06 2.49
CA VAL A 59 0.96 -4.61 1.39
C VAL A 59 0.68 -3.84 0.09
N ALA A 60 -0.58 -3.60 -0.24
CA ALA A 60 -0.95 -2.86 -1.46
C ALA A 60 -0.45 -1.41 -1.42
N TYR A 61 -0.60 -0.72 -0.27
CA TYR A 61 -0.08 0.63 -0.07
C TYR A 61 1.45 0.67 -0.24
N VAL A 62 2.17 -0.24 0.42
CA VAL A 62 3.63 -0.34 0.37
C VAL A 62 4.12 -0.67 -1.03
N ALA A 63 3.49 -1.63 -1.72
CA ALA A 63 3.82 -1.98 -3.09
C ALA A 63 3.61 -0.78 -4.03
N GLY A 64 2.45 -0.12 -3.96
CA GLY A 64 2.15 1.03 -4.81
C GLY A 64 3.14 2.20 -4.61
N VAL A 65 3.51 2.50 -3.37
CA VAL A 65 4.53 3.52 -3.06
C VAL A 65 5.90 3.10 -3.60
N GLY A 66 6.29 1.84 -3.35
CA GLY A 66 7.56 1.26 -3.79
C GLY A 66 7.74 1.29 -5.31
N GLU A 67 6.75 0.77 -6.03
CA GLU A 67 6.74 0.69 -7.49
C GLU A 67 6.74 2.08 -8.14
N THR A 68 5.92 3.01 -7.62
CA THR A 68 5.87 4.38 -8.14
C THR A 68 7.21 5.10 -7.93
N ALA A 69 7.79 5.01 -6.72
CA ALA A 69 9.08 5.61 -6.45
C ALA A 69 10.18 5.01 -7.33
N GLY A 70 10.19 3.68 -7.49
CA GLY A 70 11.14 2.97 -8.37
C GLY A 70 11.01 3.39 -9.83
N ALA A 71 9.77 3.50 -10.34
CA ALA A 71 9.51 3.96 -11.70
C ALA A 71 9.96 5.41 -11.93
N ILE A 72 9.76 6.30 -10.95
CA ILE A 72 10.25 7.68 -11.01
C ILE A 72 11.80 7.70 -11.04
N ALA A 73 12.45 6.96 -10.14
CA ALA A 73 13.92 6.88 -10.10
C ALA A 73 14.51 6.32 -11.40
N ASP A 74 13.91 5.25 -11.95
CA ASP A 74 14.31 4.67 -13.24
C ASP A 74 14.11 5.66 -14.40
N THR A 75 12.98 6.36 -14.42
CA THR A 75 12.68 7.36 -15.47
C THR A 75 13.65 8.53 -15.43
N ILE A 76 13.98 9.03 -14.24
CA ILE A 76 14.94 10.13 -14.06
C ILE A 76 16.36 9.66 -14.40
N GLY A 77 16.78 8.50 -13.89
CA GLY A 77 18.10 7.92 -14.17
C GLY A 77 18.33 7.69 -15.67
N LYS A 78 17.32 7.20 -16.39
CA LYS A 78 17.42 6.96 -17.85
C LYS A 78 17.47 8.24 -18.69
N ARG A 79 16.81 9.32 -18.26
CA ARG A 79 16.67 10.54 -19.07
C ARG A 79 17.68 11.64 -18.73
N ALA A 80 18.24 11.66 -17.52
CA ALA A 80 18.86 12.88 -17.01
C ALA A 80 20.34 12.79 -16.60
N ARG A 81 21.01 11.62 -16.64
CA ARG A 81 22.26 11.44 -15.84
C ARG A 81 22.09 12.02 -14.42
N GLY A 82 20.88 11.91 -13.87
CA GLY A 82 20.40 12.91 -12.92
C GLY A 82 20.19 12.35 -11.54
N VAL A 83 20.07 11.01 -11.41
CA VAL A 83 19.98 10.32 -10.12
C VAL A 83 20.57 8.92 -10.27
N SER A 84 21.64 8.64 -9.52
CA SER A 84 22.20 7.30 -9.36
C SER A 84 21.96 6.79 -7.94
N CYS A 85 21.40 5.59 -7.82
CA CYS A 85 21.15 4.93 -6.53
C CYS A 85 22.07 3.72 -6.37
N LYS A 86 22.68 3.57 -5.19
CA LYS A 86 23.61 2.46 -4.89
C LYS A 86 22.90 1.12 -4.73
N SER A 87 21.60 1.14 -4.46
CA SER A 87 20.80 -0.06 -4.20
C SER A 87 19.36 0.15 -4.65
N PRO A 88 18.65 -0.93 -5.02
CA PRO A 88 17.23 -0.82 -5.33
C PRO A 88 16.44 -0.39 -4.11
N PHE A 89 15.29 0.25 -4.33
CA PHE A 89 14.36 0.54 -3.26
C PHE A 89 13.81 -0.76 -2.66
N ARG A 90 13.92 -0.89 -1.34
CA ARG A 90 13.29 -1.97 -0.57
C ARG A 90 12.33 -1.37 0.44
N LEU A 91 11.15 -1.96 0.51
CA LEU A 91 10.08 -1.55 1.40
C LEU A 91 9.42 -2.78 2.02
N ASP A 92 9.45 -2.83 3.34
CA ASP A 92 8.73 -3.77 4.18
C ASP A 92 8.10 -3.02 5.36
N ALA A 93 7.17 -3.67 6.08
CA ALA A 93 6.43 -3.05 7.16
C ALA A 93 7.32 -2.51 8.30
N ALA A 94 8.43 -3.18 8.62
CA ALA A 94 9.34 -2.75 9.67
C ALA A 94 10.14 -1.51 9.23
N SER A 95 10.61 -1.51 7.98
CA SER A 95 11.28 -0.36 7.38
C SER A 95 10.37 0.88 7.32
N VAL A 96 9.08 0.68 7.00
CA VAL A 96 8.07 1.76 6.96
C VAL A 96 7.79 2.28 8.36
N ARG A 97 7.59 1.39 9.34
CA ARG A 97 7.41 1.80 10.74
C ARG A 97 8.57 2.68 11.21
N THR A 98 9.80 2.22 10.99
CA THR A 98 11.02 2.93 11.38
C THR A 98 11.10 4.30 10.70
N ALA A 99 10.82 4.37 9.40
CA ALA A 99 10.82 5.61 8.64
C ALA A 99 9.84 6.64 9.21
N LEU A 100 8.62 6.20 9.51
CA LEU A 100 7.56 7.05 10.05
C LEU A 100 7.84 7.52 11.47
N GLU A 101 8.32 6.63 12.35
CA GLU A 101 8.69 6.98 13.72
C GLU A 101 9.86 7.98 13.76
N THR A 102 10.83 7.82 12.85
CA THR A 102 11.98 8.73 12.74
C THR A 102 11.57 10.09 12.19
N ALA A 103 10.73 10.13 11.16
CA ALA A 103 10.37 11.35 10.45
C ALA A 103 9.21 12.12 11.09
N ALA A 104 8.38 11.45 11.90
CA ALA A 104 7.25 12.05 12.62
C ALA A 104 7.30 11.62 14.11
N PRO A 105 8.18 12.19 14.94
CA PRO A 105 8.36 11.76 16.33
C PRO A 105 7.16 12.11 17.24
N SER A 106 6.33 13.08 16.85
CA SER A 106 5.15 13.49 17.63
C SER A 106 3.90 12.75 17.18
N GLN A 107 3.41 11.81 18.00
CA GLN A 107 2.16 11.09 17.72
C GLN A 107 0.95 12.02 17.57
N ALA A 108 0.96 13.17 18.25
CA ALA A 108 -0.13 14.14 18.17
C ALA A 108 -0.36 14.68 16.74
N SER A 109 0.66 14.68 15.89
CA SER A 109 0.54 15.15 14.50
C SER A 109 0.26 14.03 13.50
N TRP A 110 0.25 12.76 13.92
CA TRP A 110 0.22 11.62 13.01
C TRP A 110 -1.03 11.58 12.12
N SER A 111 -2.18 12.05 12.62
CA SER A 111 -3.44 12.05 11.86
C SER A 111 -3.44 13.01 10.67
N GLN A 112 -2.60 14.05 10.68
CA GLN A 112 -2.52 15.05 9.61
C GLN A 112 -1.17 15.06 8.87
N THR A 113 -0.20 14.30 9.36
CA THR A 113 1.12 14.18 8.72
C THR A 113 1.01 13.19 7.54
N PRO A 114 1.37 13.55 6.30
CA PRO A 114 1.29 12.64 5.16
C PRO A 114 2.40 11.57 5.23
N ALA A 115 2.03 10.29 5.14
CA ALA A 115 2.98 9.18 5.28
C ALA A 115 3.87 8.99 4.05
N THR A 116 3.28 9.04 2.85
CA THR A 116 3.98 8.69 1.60
C THR A 116 5.26 9.50 1.35
N PRO A 117 5.27 10.85 1.51
CA PRO A 117 6.50 11.62 1.31
C PRO A 117 7.62 11.24 2.27
N LEU A 118 7.29 10.90 3.53
CA LEU A 118 8.28 10.50 4.53
C LEU A 118 8.90 9.14 4.17
N ILE A 119 8.06 8.20 3.75
CA ILE A 119 8.48 6.86 3.31
C ILE A 119 9.39 6.97 2.08
N VAL A 120 9.01 7.76 1.08
CA VAL A 120 9.83 7.94 -0.14
C VAL A 120 11.17 8.62 0.19
N ALA A 121 11.18 9.65 1.04
CA ALA A 121 12.42 10.31 1.43
C ALA A 121 13.40 9.34 2.12
N ASP A 122 12.88 8.48 2.99
CA ASP A 122 13.67 7.45 3.66
C ASP A 122 14.13 6.34 2.69
N MET A 123 13.32 5.92 1.72
CA MET A 123 13.75 5.01 0.64
C MET A 123 14.92 5.57 -0.15
N VAL A 124 14.82 6.83 -0.60
CA VAL A 124 15.87 7.55 -1.34
C VAL A 124 17.15 7.62 -0.53
N LYS A 125 17.03 7.94 0.77
CA LYS A 125 18.16 7.99 1.70
C LYS A 125 18.83 6.61 1.85
N ARG A 126 18.07 5.55 2.10
CA ARG A 126 18.62 4.18 2.26
C ARG A 126 19.22 3.61 0.99
N ALA A 127 18.64 3.92 -0.16
CA ALA A 127 19.19 3.53 -1.45
C ALA A 127 20.45 4.30 -1.83
N GLY A 128 20.82 5.33 -1.04
CA GLY A 128 21.99 6.15 -1.29
C GLY A 128 21.92 6.91 -2.60
N CYS A 129 20.72 7.29 -3.03
CA CYS A 129 20.51 8.03 -4.26
C CYS A 129 21.17 9.40 -4.19
N ARG A 130 21.85 9.80 -5.26
CA ARG A 130 22.48 11.10 -5.41
C ARG A 130 22.16 11.65 -6.77
N ALA A 131 22.00 12.97 -6.86
CA ALA A 131 22.06 13.60 -8.16
C ALA A 131 23.47 13.38 -8.74
N GLU A 132 23.57 13.00 -10.01
CA GLU A 132 24.88 12.99 -10.69
C GLU A 132 25.12 14.41 -11.22
N ASP A 133 26.37 14.87 -11.11
CA ASP A 133 26.81 16.21 -11.51
C ASP A 133 27.01 16.33 -13.03
#